data_AF-A0A0R2H2K3-F1
#
_entry.id   AF-A0A0R2H2K3-F1
#
_cell.length_a   1.000
_cell.length_b   1.000
_cell.length_c   1.000
_cell.angle_alpha   90.00
_cell.angle_beta   90.00
_cell.angle_gamma   90.00
#
_symmetry.space_group_name_H-M   'P 1'
#
loop_
_entity.id
_entity.type
_entity.pdbx_description
1 polymer ?
#
loop_
_entity_poly.entity_id
_entity_poly.type
_entity_poly.pdbx_seq_one_letter_code
_entity_poly.pdbx_strand_id
1 'polypeptide(L)'
;MILINALGTKGQITPALAAVLDVMNRRRDNANPLAVRLVKEIDGYNRDKKRRRALMNLKMRLKDEWRLGLSEGFDQGRAEGKAEGRDETMLSLIHTLQMQGQTKKQIVETLALMQKSSLAEAQRYYDQLTEAASGGEH
;
A
#
# COMPACT_ATOMS: atom_id res chain seq x y z
N MET A 1 11.96 16.44 -18.61
CA MET A 1 12.94 17.19 -19.43
C MET A 1 14.18 17.37 -18.58
N ILE A 2 15.25 16.62 -18.85
CA ILE A 2 16.50 16.71 -18.07
C ILE A 2 17.50 17.50 -18.91
N LEU A 3 17.86 18.69 -18.42
CA LEU A 3 18.91 19.55 -18.98
C LEU A 3 20.15 19.42 -18.09
N ILE A 4 21.27 18.98 -18.67
CA ILE A 4 22.57 18.99 -17.99
C ILE A 4 23.52 19.87 -18.78
N ASN A 5 23.86 21.03 -18.23
CA ASN A 5 25.13 21.68 -18.51
C ASN A 5 25.62 22.39 -17.24
N ALA A 6 26.74 21.90 -16.67
CA ALA A 6 27.40 22.52 -15.52
C ALA A 6 28.55 23.48 -15.94
N LEU A 7 28.81 23.66 -17.23
CA LEU A 7 29.99 24.41 -17.74
C LEU A 7 29.71 25.32 -18.96
N GLY A 8 28.46 25.72 -19.19
CA GLY A 8 28.16 26.91 -20.00
C GLY A 8 28.38 26.82 -21.53
N THR A 9 28.63 25.66 -22.13
CA THR A 9 28.57 25.48 -23.59
C THR A 9 27.15 25.19 -24.07
N LYS A 10 26.36 26.24 -24.30
CA LYS A 10 25.02 26.16 -24.89
C LYS A 10 25.03 25.31 -26.18
N GLY A 11 24.31 24.19 -26.18
CA GLY A 11 23.77 23.57 -27.39
C GLY A 11 24.64 22.55 -28.14
N GLN A 12 25.86 22.23 -27.68
CA GLN A 12 26.66 21.16 -28.31
C GLN A 12 26.89 20.03 -27.32
N ILE A 13 26.12 18.95 -27.46
CA ILE A 13 26.45 17.67 -26.82
C ILE A 13 27.74 17.19 -27.50
N THR A 14 28.85 17.16 -26.75
CA THR A 14 30.10 16.62 -27.30
C THR A 14 29.88 15.16 -27.70
N PRO A 15 30.56 14.66 -28.75
CA PRO A 15 30.42 13.26 -29.18
C PRO A 15 30.69 12.24 -28.05
N ALA A 16 31.52 12.62 -27.08
CA ALA A 16 31.77 11.87 -25.84
C ALA A 16 30.54 11.81 -24.92
N LEU A 17 29.90 12.96 -24.64
CA LEU A 17 28.72 13.02 -23.77
C LEU A 17 27.51 12.33 -24.41
N ALA A 18 27.32 12.47 -25.73
CA ALA A 18 26.30 11.75 -26.48
C ALA A 18 26.48 10.24 -26.33
N ALA A 19 27.72 9.76 -26.44
CA ALA A 19 28.04 8.36 -26.30
C ALA A 19 27.80 7.81 -24.88
N VAL A 20 28.02 8.61 -23.83
CA VAL A 20 27.66 8.22 -22.45
C VAL A 20 26.14 8.12 -22.28
N LEU A 21 25.39 9.09 -22.81
CA LEU A 21 23.93 9.10 -22.76
C LEU A 21 23.33 7.92 -23.53
N ASP A 22 23.89 7.55 -24.67
CA ASP A 22 23.49 6.36 -25.42
C ASP A 22 23.64 5.09 -24.56
N VAL A 23 24.79 4.91 -23.90
CA VAL A 23 25.03 3.77 -23.00
C VAL A 23 24.05 3.75 -21.84
N MET A 24 23.74 4.90 -21.22
CA MET A 24 22.74 5.01 -20.16
C MET A 24 21.32 4.64 -20.65
N ASN A 25 21.00 5.01 -21.88
CA ASN A 25 19.74 4.67 -22.55
C ASN A 25 19.73 3.25 -23.13
N ARG A 26 20.70 2.40 -22.76
CA ARG A 26 20.87 1.01 -23.23
C ARG A 26 21.10 0.87 -24.74
N ARG A 27 21.50 1.95 -25.42
CA ARG A 27 22.00 1.92 -26.80
C ARG A 27 23.50 1.61 -26.75
N ARG A 28 23.88 0.45 -27.29
CA ARG A 28 25.26 -0.09 -27.18
C ARG A 28 26.03 -0.02 -28.50
N ASP A 29 25.36 0.42 -29.55
CA ASP A 29 25.78 0.59 -30.93
C ASP A 29 26.54 1.90 -31.15
N ASN A 30 27.54 2.17 -30.30
CA ASN A 30 28.36 3.39 -30.39
C ASN A 30 29.85 3.04 -30.48
N ALA A 31 30.50 3.48 -31.56
CA ALA A 31 31.92 3.25 -31.82
C ALA A 31 32.86 4.13 -30.96
N ASN A 32 32.32 5.05 -30.16
CA ASN A 32 33.11 5.94 -29.31
C ASN A 32 33.89 5.12 -28.25
N PRO A 33 35.21 5.33 -28.11
CA PRO A 33 36.04 4.60 -27.14
C PRO A 33 35.52 4.67 -25.70
N LEU A 34 34.91 5.79 -25.29
CA LEU A 34 34.32 5.93 -23.95
C LEU A 34 33.09 5.04 -23.77
N ALA A 35 32.20 4.98 -24.76
CA ALA A 35 31.04 4.09 -24.73
C ALA A 35 31.47 2.61 -24.70
N VAL A 36 32.43 2.22 -25.53
CA VAL A 36 32.97 0.85 -25.56
C VAL A 36 33.57 0.46 -24.21
N ARG A 37 34.35 1.36 -23.58
CA ARG A 37 34.94 1.12 -22.25
C ARG A 37 33.87 0.98 -21.18
N LEU A 38 32.86 1.87 -21.17
CA LEU A 38 31.75 1.83 -20.23
C LEU A 38 30.93 0.54 -20.39
N VAL A 39 30.60 0.14 -21.61
CA VAL A 39 29.88 -1.12 -21.88
C VAL A 39 30.68 -2.32 -21.37
N LYS A 40 32.00 -2.36 -21.62
CA LYS A 40 32.87 -3.43 -21.13
C LYS A 40 32.91 -3.50 -19.60
N GLU A 41 32.95 -2.35 -18.94
CA GLU A 41 32.95 -2.26 -17.48
C GLU A 41 31.59 -2.66 -16.88
N ILE A 42 30.49 -2.21 -17.49
CA ILE A 42 29.12 -2.63 -17.16
C ILE A 42 28.97 -4.15 -17.33
N ASP A 43 29.46 -4.72 -18.43
CA ASP A 43 29.39 -6.15 -18.68
C ASP A 43 30.29 -6.93 -17.69
N GLY A 44 31.44 -6.39 -17.33
CA GLY A 44 32.30 -6.93 -16.26
C GLY A 44 31.61 -6.93 -14.90
N TYR A 45 30.98 -5.80 -14.55
CA TYR A 45 30.16 -5.66 -13.33
C TYR A 45 28.99 -6.65 -13.32
N ASN A 46 28.33 -6.84 -14.47
CA ASN A 46 27.22 -7.79 -14.61
C ASN A 46 27.65 -9.26 -14.56
N ARG A 47 28.91 -9.59 -14.91
CA ARG A 47 29.44 -10.96 -14.87
C ARG A 47 29.80 -11.43 -13.46
N ASP A 48 29.98 -10.53 -12.50
CA ASP A 48 30.26 -10.89 -11.10
C ASP A 48 29.12 -11.74 -10.51
N LYS A 49 29.41 -13.04 -10.38
CA LYS A 49 28.47 -14.06 -9.90
C LYS A 49 28.04 -13.82 -8.45
N LYS A 50 28.94 -13.27 -7.61
CA LYS A 50 28.67 -13.03 -6.19
C LYS A 50 27.70 -11.87 -6.04
N ARG A 51 27.93 -10.77 -6.79
CA ARG A 51 27.02 -9.62 -6.79
C ARG A 51 25.66 -9.91 -7.41
N ARG A 52 25.59 -10.70 -8.49
CA ARG A 52 24.30 -11.15 -9.05
C ARG A 52 23.47 -11.95 -8.05
N ARG A 53 24.10 -12.87 -7.32
CA ARG A 53 23.42 -13.63 -6.26
C ARG A 53 22.94 -12.72 -5.12
N ALA A 54 23.79 -11.81 -4.67
CA ALA A 54 23.42 -10.85 -3.62
C ALA A 54 22.21 -9.98 -4.05
N LEU A 55 22.22 -9.48 -5.28
CA LEU A 55 21.10 -8.71 -5.84
C LEU A 55 19.82 -9.55 -5.96
N MET A 56 19.93 -10.81 -6.41
CA MET A 56 18.78 -11.71 -6.51
C MET A 56 18.17 -12.01 -5.15
N ASN A 57 18.99 -12.32 -4.14
CA ASN A 57 18.54 -12.58 -2.78
C ASN A 57 17.84 -11.35 -2.18
N LEU A 58 18.42 -10.16 -2.37
CA LEU A 58 17.80 -8.91 -1.91
C LEU A 58 16.43 -8.68 -2.57
N LYS A 59 16.35 -8.87 -3.89
CA LYS A 59 15.09 -8.75 -4.64
C LYS A 59 14.04 -9.76 -4.19
N MET A 60 14.44 -11.00 -3.91
CA MET A 60 13.53 -12.02 -3.37
C MET A 60 13.01 -11.61 -2.01
N ARG A 61 13.91 -11.21 -1.09
CA ARG A 61 13.51 -10.76 0.26
C ARG A 61 12.53 -9.59 0.21
N LEU A 62 12.80 -8.56 -0.60
CA LEU A 62 11.90 -7.42 -0.78
C LEU A 62 10.54 -7.83 -1.36
N LYS A 63 10.52 -8.78 -2.30
CA LYS A 63 9.28 -9.29 -2.88
C LYS A 63 8.46 -10.08 -1.87
N ASP A 64 9.13 -10.87 -1.03
CA ASP A 64 8.49 -11.64 0.03
C ASP A 64 7.93 -10.73 1.12
N GLU A 65 8.70 -9.73 1.57
CA GLU A 65 8.25 -8.67 2.49
C GLU A 65 7.03 -7.92 1.93
N TRP A 66 7.07 -7.54 0.65
CA TRP A 66 5.93 -6.87 0.01
C TRP A 66 4.69 -7.76 -0.08
N ARG A 67 4.86 -9.05 -0.36
CA ARG A 67 3.76 -10.02 -0.37
C ARG A 67 3.17 -10.23 1.02
N LEU A 68 4.00 -10.31 2.05
CA LEU A 68 3.56 -10.42 3.43
C LEU A 68 2.74 -9.20 3.84
N GLY A 69 3.27 -7.99 3.59
CA GLY A 69 2.54 -6.75 3.89
C GLY A 69 1.22 -6.61 3.12
N LEU A 70 1.17 -7.05 1.86
CA LEU A 70 -0.08 -7.07 1.09
C LEU A 70 -1.10 -8.06 1.66
N SER A 71 -0.64 -9.24 2.11
CA SER A 71 -1.51 -10.24 2.74
C SER A 71 -2.07 -9.73 4.07
N GLU A 72 -1.20 -9.21 4.94
CA GLU A 72 -1.60 -8.64 6.24
C GLU A 72 -2.58 -7.48 6.04
N GLY A 73 -2.30 -6.57 5.12
CA GLY A 73 -3.19 -5.46 4.80
C GLY A 73 -4.54 -5.91 4.24
N PHE A 74 -4.56 -6.94 3.39
CA PHE A 74 -5.82 -7.48 2.86
C PHE A 74 -6.65 -8.19 3.94
N ASP A 75 -6.01 -8.96 4.81
CA ASP A 75 -6.68 -9.66 5.90
C ASP A 75 -7.22 -8.67 6.93
N GLN A 76 -6.44 -7.64 7.28
CA GLN A 76 -6.88 -6.56 8.17
C GLN A 76 -8.04 -5.78 7.55
N GLY A 77 -7.91 -5.32 6.30
CA GLY A 77 -8.99 -4.58 5.64
C GLY A 77 -10.27 -5.40 5.47
N ARG A 78 -10.16 -6.72 5.23
CA ARG A 78 -11.33 -7.61 5.22
C ARG A 78 -11.96 -7.77 6.61
N ALA A 79 -11.16 -7.79 7.67
CA ALA A 79 -11.67 -7.89 9.04
C ALA A 79 -12.37 -6.59 9.46
N GLU A 80 -11.76 -5.44 9.20
CA GLU A 80 -12.31 -4.11 9.44
C GLU A 80 -13.63 -3.91 8.66
N GLY A 81 -13.64 -4.16 7.35
CA GLY A 81 -14.87 -4.01 6.56
C GLY A 81 -16.01 -4.97 6.97
N LYS A 82 -15.68 -6.15 7.50
CA LYS A 82 -16.70 -7.05 8.09
C LYS A 82 -17.23 -6.53 9.43
N ALA A 83 -16.40 -5.85 10.21
CA ALA A 83 -16.82 -5.25 11.47
C ALA A 83 -17.70 -4.02 11.19
N GLU A 84 -17.26 -3.10 10.33
CA GLU A 84 -18.02 -1.92 9.92
C GLU A 84 -19.39 -2.30 9.35
N GLY A 85 -19.45 -3.25 8.42
CA GLY A 85 -20.73 -3.69 7.85
C GLY A 85 -21.68 -4.34 8.87
N ARG A 86 -21.14 -4.97 9.92
CA ARG A 86 -21.96 -5.48 11.04
C ARG A 86 -22.47 -4.33 11.90
N ASP A 87 -21.63 -3.36 12.21
CA ASP A 87 -22.00 -2.19 13.02
C ASP A 87 -23.07 -1.35 12.31
N GLU A 88 -22.93 -1.09 11.01
CA GLU A 88 -23.95 -0.43 10.18
C GLU A 88 -25.28 -1.20 10.19
N THR A 89 -25.22 -2.53 10.04
CA THR A 89 -26.42 -3.38 10.07
C THR A 89 -27.11 -3.32 11.44
N MET A 90 -26.33 -3.36 12.54
CA MET A 90 -26.87 -3.28 13.89
C MET A 90 -27.45 -1.90 14.19
N LEU A 91 -26.83 -0.82 13.71
CA LEU A 91 -27.35 0.53 13.85
C LEU A 91 -28.69 0.69 13.11
N SER A 92 -28.79 0.17 11.88
CA SER A 92 -30.05 0.15 11.12
C SER A 92 -31.16 -0.65 11.83
N LEU A 93 -30.81 -1.79 12.44
CA LEU A 93 -31.73 -2.57 13.26
C LEU A 93 -32.19 -1.77 14.49
N ILE A 94 -31.28 -1.10 15.20
CA ILE A 94 -31.61 -0.25 16.36
C ILE A 94 -32.61 0.83 15.94
N HIS A 95 -32.36 1.54 14.84
CA HIS A 95 -33.29 2.56 14.33
C HIS A 95 -34.67 1.96 13.99
N THR A 96 -34.69 0.78 13.36
CA THR A 96 -35.94 0.09 13.02
C THR A 96 -36.75 -0.26 14.26
N LEU A 97 -36.10 -0.80 15.30
CA LEU A 97 -36.76 -1.14 16.57
C LEU A 97 -37.24 0.10 17.33
N GLN A 98 -36.48 1.21 17.28
CA GLN A 98 -36.90 2.49 17.82
C GLN A 98 -38.15 3.03 17.11
N MET A 99 -38.21 2.95 15.78
CA MET A 99 -39.41 3.34 15.01
C MET A 99 -40.63 2.48 15.32
N GLN A 100 -40.42 1.21 15.70
CA GLN A 100 -41.48 0.33 16.18
C GLN A 100 -41.93 0.63 17.63
N GLY A 101 -41.35 1.66 18.27
CA GLY A 101 -41.67 2.05 19.64
C GLY A 101 -41.07 1.15 20.71
N GLN A 102 -40.06 0.32 20.37
CA GLN A 102 -39.38 -0.49 21.36
C GLN A 102 -38.56 0.37 22.32
N THR A 103 -38.59 0.00 23.60
CA THR A 103 -37.80 0.66 24.63
C THR A 103 -36.33 0.27 24.51
N LYS A 104 -35.41 1.14 24.99
CA LYS A 104 -33.97 0.87 25.04
C LYS A 104 -33.65 -0.50 25.65
N LYS A 105 -34.36 -0.89 26.72
CA LYS A 105 -34.19 -2.19 27.38
C LYS A 105 -34.52 -3.38 26.44
N GLN A 106 -35.63 -3.32 25.71
CA GLN A 106 -36.05 -4.37 24.76
C GLN A 106 -35.08 -4.50 23.58
N ILE A 107 -34.56 -3.36 23.10
CA ILE A 107 -33.55 -3.32 22.04
C ILE A 107 -32.26 -4.00 22.51
N VAL A 108 -31.78 -3.66 23.70
CA VAL A 108 -30.56 -4.26 24.27
C VAL A 108 -30.72 -5.76 24.53
N GLU A 109 -31.90 -6.21 25.00
CA GLU A 109 -32.22 -7.63 25.13
C GLU A 109 -32.17 -8.35 23.77
N THR A 110 -32.70 -7.73 22.73
CA THR A 110 -32.67 -8.26 21.36
C THR A 110 -31.24 -8.36 20.83
N LEU A 111 -30.42 -7.32 21.05
CA LEU A 111 -29.01 -7.31 20.67
C LEU A 111 -28.21 -8.40 21.41
N ALA A 112 -28.45 -8.58 22.70
CA ALA A 112 -27.83 -9.64 23.50
C ALA A 112 -28.16 -11.04 22.96
N LEU A 113 -29.42 -11.28 22.58
CA LEU A 113 -29.85 -12.54 21.98
C LEU A 113 -29.19 -12.78 20.61
N MET A 114 -29.12 -11.76 19.76
CA MET A 114 -28.51 -11.87 18.43
C MET A 114 -27.00 -12.10 18.48
N GLN A 115 -26.30 -11.40 19.37
CA GLN A 115 -24.85 -11.54 19.54
C GLN A 115 -24.46 -12.70 20.45
N LYS A 116 -25.43 -13.34 21.11
CA LYS A 116 -25.19 -14.37 22.13
C LYS A 116 -24.24 -13.88 23.23
N SER A 117 -24.38 -12.61 23.60
CA SER A 117 -23.56 -11.94 24.60
C SER A 117 -24.36 -11.67 25.87
N SER A 118 -23.68 -11.26 26.94
CA SER A 118 -24.36 -10.84 28.17
C SER A 118 -25.10 -9.52 27.96
N LEU A 119 -26.15 -9.27 28.76
CA LEU A 119 -26.89 -7.99 28.73
C LEU A 119 -25.97 -6.79 28.98
N ALA A 120 -24.95 -6.94 29.84
CA ALA A 120 -24.00 -5.87 30.11
C ALA A 120 -23.11 -5.55 28.90
N GLU A 121 -22.68 -6.57 28.15
CA GLU A 121 -21.91 -6.38 26.91
C GLU A 121 -22.76 -5.76 25.80
N ALA A 122 -23.99 -6.25 25.62
CA ALA A 122 -24.93 -5.67 24.65
C ALA A 122 -25.29 -4.22 24.98
N GLN A 123 -25.42 -3.87 26.26
CA GLN A 123 -25.66 -2.50 26.70
C GLN A 123 -24.50 -1.58 26.30
N ARG A 124 -23.26 -2.00 26.59
CA ARG A 124 -22.05 -1.23 26.21
C ARG A 124 -21.96 -1.05 24.69
N TYR A 125 -22.23 -2.11 23.94
CA TYR A 125 -22.20 -2.07 22.48
C TYR A 125 -23.28 -1.15 21.90
N TYR A 126 -24.51 -1.19 22.45
CA TYR A 126 -25.57 -0.25 22.10
C TYR A 126 -25.14 1.20 22.33
N ASP A 127 -24.60 1.50 23.52
CA ASP A 127 -24.16 2.86 23.85
C ASP A 127 -23.06 3.32 22.89
N GLN A 128 -22.05 2.48 22.63
CA GLN A 128 -20.97 2.75 21.65
C GLN A 128 -21.49 3.05 20.24
N LEU A 129 -22.41 2.25 19.71
CA LEU A 129 -22.98 2.47 18.38
C LEU A 129 -23.77 3.78 18.28
N THR A 130 -24.56 4.09 19.33
CA THR A 130 -25.39 5.31 19.34
C THR A 130 -24.57 6.58 19.59
N GLU A 131 -23.51 6.51 20.39
CA GLU A 131 -22.55 7.61 20.59
C GLU A 131 -21.75 7.89 19.31
N ALA A 132 -21.28 6.84 18.63
CA ALA A 132 -20.58 7.00 17.35
C ALA A 132 -21.47 7.62 16.27
N ALA A 133 -22.75 7.26 16.21
CA ALA A 133 -23.71 7.82 15.27
C ALA A 133 -24.06 9.30 15.55
N SER A 134 -24.02 9.73 16.81
CA SER A 134 -24.32 11.12 17.22
C SER A 134 -23.09 12.05 17.17
N GLY A 135 -21.87 11.51 17.19
CA GLY A 135 -20.62 12.27 17.08
C GLY A 135 -20.19 12.61 15.64
N GLY A 136 -20.89 12.12 14.62
CA GLY A 136 -20.57 12.35 13.20
C GLY A 136 -21.15 13.64 12.60
N GLU A 137 -21.88 14.45 13.37
CA GLU A 137 -22.48 15.72 12.93
C GLU A 137 -21.66 16.94 13.40
N HIS A 138 -20.39 17.08 13.00
CA HIS A 138 -19.64 18.34 13.17
C HIS A 138 -18.71 18.64 11.97
#